data_AF-A0A1F7MV51-F1
#
_entry.id   AF-A0A1F7MV51-F1
#
_cell.length_a   1.000
_cell.length_b   1.000
_cell.length_c   1.000
_cell.angle_alpha   90.00
_cell.angle_beta   90.00
_cell.angle_gamma   90.00
#
_symmetry.space_group_name_H-M   'P 1'
#
loop_
_entity.id
_entity.type
_entity.pdbx_description
1 polymer ?
#
loop_
_entity_poly.entity_id
_entity_poly.type
_entity_poly.pdbx_seq_one_letter_code
_entity_poly.pdbx_strand_id
1 'polypeptide(L)'
;MRPVLRALGLLLVLAGPALAQPLFSASQDPIAGSRVFGARGCVKCHAVGGVGGKIGPDFARLQRPHSFYDLAAALWNHAPRMADRMRQLGIQRPTLDARETGDLVAFLFTLDYFDPRGNVEAGRRLFGEKRCVVCHQVGGSGGVVGPSLDSLRQYASPIYLAAQMWNHGPQMAEVMRARKIPRPTFKDSELRDLIAYVGAASPVIAQGPLYVLPGRAGRGRTLFAQKRCIECHRAAGQGGTLGPDLAERSVNASLTRFASAMWNKTPAMLDAMKSRAIPVPQLQPDEMADLVAYLYSVRYFAQAGDPKKGVAVASAKGCLGCHGLRGERGKPAGDLARAKHLESPAAILAALWDHSFIQDPRPQRAKAPWAEITPDEMADLVAFLQGLHQAR
;
A
#
# COMPACT_ATOMS: atom_id res chain seq x y z
N MET A 1 59.06 -5.29 34.88
CA MET A 1 58.74 -5.02 33.47
C MET A 1 57.53 -5.87 33.09
N ARG A 2 56.37 -5.25 32.83
CA ARG A 2 55.08 -5.93 32.55
C ARG A 2 54.95 -6.19 31.04
N PRO A 3 54.40 -7.34 30.59
CA PRO A 3 54.19 -7.60 29.17
C PRO A 3 52.96 -6.84 28.66
N VAL A 4 53.10 -6.19 27.51
CA VAL A 4 52.03 -5.48 26.81
C VAL A 4 51.33 -6.47 25.89
N LEU A 5 50.09 -6.86 26.21
CA LEU A 5 49.21 -7.54 25.25
C LEU A 5 48.71 -6.51 24.23
N ARG A 6 49.07 -6.70 22.95
CA ARG A 6 48.44 -6.01 21.82
C ARG A 6 47.14 -6.74 21.47
N ALA A 7 46.00 -6.12 21.76
CA ALA A 7 44.70 -6.57 21.28
C ALA A 7 44.53 -6.17 19.81
N LEU A 8 44.36 -7.15 18.94
CA LEU A 8 43.98 -6.97 17.54
C LEU A 8 42.47 -6.66 17.51
N GLY A 9 42.11 -5.40 17.31
CA GLY A 9 40.72 -4.98 17.15
C GLY A 9 40.19 -5.35 15.77
N LEU A 10 39.37 -6.40 15.70
CA LEU A 10 38.61 -6.76 14.50
C LEU A 10 37.48 -5.73 14.33
N LEU A 11 37.67 -4.76 13.43
CA LEU A 11 36.61 -3.85 13.01
C LEU A 11 35.56 -4.62 12.20
N LEU A 12 34.51 -5.09 12.88
CA LEU A 12 33.26 -5.49 12.23
C LEU A 12 32.62 -4.25 11.63
N VAL A 13 32.68 -4.12 10.30
CA VAL A 13 31.82 -3.20 9.56
C VAL A 13 30.40 -3.79 9.60
N LEU A 14 29.62 -3.38 10.61
CA LEU A 14 28.18 -3.58 10.60
C LEU A 14 27.59 -2.70 9.50
N ALA A 15 27.26 -3.31 8.36
CA ALA A 15 26.33 -2.72 7.41
C ALA A 15 25.01 -2.48 8.15
N GLY A 16 24.73 -1.22 8.48
CA GLY A 16 23.49 -0.84 9.14
C GLY A 16 22.29 -1.23 8.25
N PRO A 17 21.16 -1.66 8.84
CA PRO A 17 19.96 -1.83 8.05
C PRO A 17 19.57 -0.46 7.53
N ALA A 18 19.40 -0.33 6.21
CA ALA A 18 18.70 0.79 5.63
C ALA A 18 17.38 0.93 6.40
N LEU A 19 17.27 1.99 7.20
CA LEU A 19 16.07 2.26 7.99
C LEU A 19 14.91 2.34 7.01
N ALA A 20 14.02 1.35 7.06
CA ALA A 20 12.77 1.37 6.32
C ALA A 20 12.07 2.69 6.68
N GLN A 21 12.02 3.63 5.73
CA GLN A 21 11.34 4.89 5.92
C GLN A 21 9.90 4.60 6.32
N PRO A 22 9.34 5.26 7.34
CA PRO A 22 7.96 5.04 7.73
C PRO A 22 7.06 5.45 6.57
N LEU A 23 6.28 4.50 6.04
CA LEU A 23 5.34 4.67 4.93
C LEU A 23 4.18 5.63 5.21
N PHE A 24 4.10 6.15 6.43
CA PHE A 24 3.23 7.26 6.81
C PHE A 24 4.02 8.25 7.65
N SER A 25 5.04 8.82 7.03
CA SER A 25 5.41 10.22 7.27
C SER A 25 4.19 11.10 6.94
N ALA A 26 4.13 12.34 7.42
CA ALA A 26 3.06 13.31 7.09
C ALA A 26 2.90 13.62 5.57
N SER A 27 3.61 12.89 4.71
CA SER A 27 3.78 13.09 3.27
C SER A 27 3.37 11.91 2.37
N GLN A 28 2.63 10.91 2.90
CA GLN A 28 2.11 9.78 2.11
C GLN A 28 0.69 9.36 2.58
N ASP A 29 -0.22 10.32 2.66
CA ASP A 29 -1.62 10.13 3.05
C ASP A 29 -2.51 9.85 1.80
N PRO A 30 -3.11 8.65 1.67
CA PRO A 30 -4.01 8.32 0.56
C PRO A 30 -5.24 9.22 0.43
N ILE A 31 -5.78 9.75 1.55
CA ILE A 31 -6.92 10.65 1.51
C ILE A 31 -6.49 12.00 0.96
N ALA A 32 -5.37 12.54 1.44
CA ALA A 32 -4.77 13.74 0.85
C ALA A 32 -4.47 13.52 -0.64
N GLY A 33 -3.97 12.34 -1.01
CA GLY A 33 -3.68 11.97 -2.39
C GLY A 33 -4.90 11.96 -3.31
N SER A 34 -6.06 11.53 -2.80
CA SER A 34 -7.33 11.62 -3.56
C SER A 34 -7.70 13.09 -3.88
N ARG A 35 -7.41 14.01 -2.95
CA ARG A 35 -7.61 15.44 -3.16
C ARG A 35 -6.60 15.99 -4.17
N VAL A 36 -5.34 15.58 -4.09
CA VAL A 36 -4.31 15.92 -5.09
C VAL A 36 -4.75 15.44 -6.47
N PHE A 37 -5.24 14.21 -6.61
CA PHE A 37 -5.72 13.66 -7.88
C PHE A 37 -6.84 14.50 -8.51
N GLY A 38 -7.77 15.01 -7.70
CA GLY A 38 -8.81 15.94 -8.14
C GLY A 38 -8.28 17.34 -8.44
N ALA A 39 -7.59 17.95 -7.48
CA ALA A 39 -7.13 19.34 -7.51
C ALA A 39 -6.08 19.60 -8.60
N ARG A 40 -5.19 18.62 -8.85
CA ARG A 40 -4.19 18.67 -9.92
C ARG A 40 -4.76 18.25 -11.28
N GLY A 41 -6.06 17.95 -11.35
CA GLY A 41 -6.78 17.73 -12.59
C GLY A 41 -6.59 16.34 -13.22
N CYS A 42 -5.95 15.40 -12.54
CA CYS A 42 -5.78 14.02 -13.01
C CYS A 42 -7.15 13.37 -13.32
N VAL A 43 -8.15 13.67 -12.48
CA VAL A 43 -9.55 13.22 -12.63
C VAL A 43 -10.24 13.68 -13.92
N LYS A 44 -9.73 14.73 -14.59
CA LYS A 44 -10.31 15.22 -15.86
C LYS A 44 -10.10 14.23 -17.01
N CYS A 45 -9.03 13.44 -16.94
CA CYS A 45 -8.68 12.45 -17.94
C CYS A 45 -8.91 11.03 -17.44
N HIS A 46 -8.51 10.73 -16.20
CA HIS A 46 -8.54 9.40 -15.61
C HIS A 46 -9.75 9.22 -14.69
N ALA A 47 -10.34 8.03 -14.71
CA ALA A 47 -11.40 7.67 -13.78
C ALA A 47 -10.87 6.83 -12.62
N VAL A 48 -11.61 6.82 -11.51
CA VAL A 48 -11.46 5.88 -10.41
C VAL A 48 -12.85 5.32 -10.10
N GLY A 49 -13.04 4.02 -10.36
CA GLY A 49 -14.31 3.34 -10.08
C GLY A 49 -15.47 3.89 -10.90
N GLY A 50 -15.21 4.30 -12.14
CA GLY A 50 -16.17 4.93 -13.04
C GLY A 50 -16.39 6.43 -12.82
N VAL A 51 -15.75 7.05 -11.83
CA VAL A 51 -15.86 8.49 -11.54
C VAL A 51 -14.64 9.24 -12.11
N GLY A 52 -14.87 10.17 -13.03
CA GLY A 52 -13.84 11.00 -13.67
C GLY A 52 -13.91 10.97 -15.19
N GLY A 53 -12.80 11.32 -15.84
CA GLY A 53 -12.65 11.36 -17.28
C GLY A 53 -12.57 9.98 -17.93
N LYS A 54 -12.83 9.93 -19.25
CA LYS A 54 -12.75 8.71 -20.07
C LYS A 54 -11.62 8.74 -21.11
N ILE A 55 -10.71 9.71 -21.00
CA ILE A 55 -9.58 9.88 -21.94
C ILE A 55 -8.48 8.88 -21.58
N GLY A 56 -8.14 8.81 -20.29
CA GLY A 56 -7.25 7.81 -19.72
C GLY A 56 -8.03 6.62 -19.15
N PRO A 57 -7.33 5.55 -18.75
CA PRO A 57 -7.97 4.38 -18.16
C PRO A 57 -8.59 4.68 -16.78
N ASP A 58 -9.55 3.83 -16.39
CA ASP A 58 -10.08 3.78 -15.03
C ASP A 58 -9.09 3.00 -14.14
N PHE A 59 -8.44 3.70 -13.21
CA PHE A 59 -7.41 3.10 -12.36
C PHE A 59 -7.96 2.04 -11.40
N ALA A 60 -9.27 2.02 -11.11
CA ALA A 60 -9.87 0.96 -10.30
C ALA A 60 -10.10 -0.34 -11.10
N ARG A 61 -9.89 -0.34 -12.43
CA ARG A 61 -10.15 -1.49 -13.32
C ARG A 61 -8.89 -2.08 -13.96
N LEU A 62 -7.72 -1.51 -13.71
CA LEU A 62 -6.46 -1.99 -14.27
C LEU A 62 -5.82 -3.07 -13.38
N GLN A 63 -5.21 -4.09 -14.00
CA GLN A 63 -4.20 -4.93 -13.34
C GLN A 63 -2.92 -4.10 -13.15
N ARG A 64 -2.34 -4.13 -11.96
CA ARG A 64 -1.71 -2.95 -11.34
C ARG A 64 -0.18 -2.89 -11.43
N PRO A 65 0.39 -1.68 -11.42
CA PRO A 65 1.72 -1.40 -10.86
C PRO A 65 1.79 -1.90 -9.40
N HIS A 66 2.81 -2.67 -9.03
CA HIS A 66 2.86 -3.41 -7.75
C HIS A 66 3.60 -2.66 -6.61
N SER A 67 4.27 -1.55 -6.91
CA SER A 67 5.11 -0.80 -5.98
C SER A 67 5.15 0.70 -6.31
N PHE A 68 5.76 1.49 -5.42
CA PHE A 68 6.09 2.89 -5.67
C PHE A 68 6.86 3.07 -6.98
N TYR A 69 7.84 2.20 -7.25
CA TYR A 69 8.70 2.33 -8.43
C TYR A 69 7.98 1.91 -9.72
N ASP A 70 7.03 0.97 -9.64
CA ASP A 70 6.16 0.68 -10.79
C ASP A 70 5.31 1.91 -11.15
N LEU A 71 4.73 2.58 -10.15
CA LEU A 71 3.94 3.80 -10.35
C LEU A 71 4.81 4.94 -10.87
N ALA A 72 6.01 5.12 -10.31
CA ALA A 72 6.98 6.14 -10.73
C ALA A 72 7.42 5.92 -12.19
N ALA A 73 7.80 4.69 -12.55
CA ALA A 73 8.18 4.32 -13.90
C ALA A 73 7.03 4.50 -14.89
N ALA A 74 5.82 4.04 -14.55
CA ALA A 74 4.63 4.22 -15.38
C ALA A 74 4.30 5.70 -15.60
N LEU A 75 4.40 6.53 -14.56
CA LEU A 75 4.16 7.97 -14.66
C LEU A 75 5.19 8.64 -15.58
N TRP A 76 6.48 8.34 -15.41
CA TRP A 76 7.57 8.87 -16.24
C TRP A 76 7.41 8.45 -17.71
N ASN A 77 7.16 7.17 -17.97
CA ASN A 77 7.01 6.64 -19.33
C ASN A 77 5.73 7.19 -20.01
N HIS A 78 4.69 7.48 -19.22
CA HIS A 78 3.44 8.05 -19.73
C HIS A 78 3.47 9.58 -19.89
N ALA A 79 4.44 10.27 -19.28
CA ALA A 79 4.49 11.74 -19.21
C ALA A 79 4.42 12.44 -20.58
N PRO A 80 5.16 12.03 -21.63
CA PRO A 80 5.09 12.70 -22.94
C PRO A 80 3.70 12.64 -23.57
N ARG A 81 3.04 11.48 -23.48
CA ARG A 81 1.68 11.30 -24.03
C ARG A 81 0.67 12.15 -23.28
N MET A 82 0.79 12.24 -21.95
CA MET A 82 -0.03 13.15 -21.15
C MET A 82 0.23 14.60 -21.52
N ALA A 83 1.50 15.00 -21.67
CA ALA A 83 1.88 16.35 -22.05
C ALA A 83 1.28 16.75 -23.41
N ASP A 84 1.38 15.89 -24.41
CA ASP A 84 0.85 16.11 -25.75
C ASP A 84 -0.66 16.29 -25.71
N ARG A 85 -1.36 15.42 -24.96
CA ARG A 85 -2.82 15.51 -24.83
C ARG A 85 -3.27 16.73 -24.04
N MET A 86 -2.54 17.11 -22.99
CA MET A 86 -2.79 18.35 -22.23
C MET A 86 -2.66 19.58 -23.14
N ARG A 87 -1.61 19.65 -23.97
CA ARG A 87 -1.43 20.75 -24.94
C ARG A 87 -2.58 20.83 -25.95
N GLN A 88 -3.03 19.69 -26.49
CA GLN A 88 -4.17 19.64 -27.42
C GLN A 88 -5.48 20.14 -26.79
N LEU A 89 -5.66 19.91 -25.48
CA LEU A 89 -6.86 20.27 -24.75
C LEU A 89 -6.77 21.64 -24.06
N GLY A 90 -5.67 22.37 -24.22
CA GLY A 90 -5.44 23.62 -23.51
C GLY A 90 -5.39 23.48 -21.99
N ILE A 91 -5.09 22.28 -21.48
CA ILE A 91 -4.98 22.02 -20.05
C ILE A 91 -3.60 22.46 -19.58
N GLN A 92 -3.56 23.45 -18.69
CA GLN A 92 -2.31 23.80 -18.01
C GLN A 92 -1.88 22.63 -17.13
N ARG A 93 -0.62 22.25 -17.31
CA ARG A 93 -0.02 21.12 -16.62
C ARG A 93 0.19 21.43 -15.13
N PRO A 94 -0.21 20.54 -14.20
CA PRO A 94 0.07 20.72 -12.78
C PRO A 94 1.55 20.47 -12.45
N THR A 95 2.10 21.27 -11.55
CA THR A 95 3.31 20.94 -10.78
C THR A 95 2.91 20.11 -9.56
N LEU A 96 3.80 19.21 -9.13
CA LEU A 96 3.62 18.42 -7.92
C LEU A 96 4.81 18.64 -7.01
N ASP A 97 4.58 18.95 -5.74
CA ASP A 97 5.66 18.90 -4.76
C ASP A 97 5.90 17.46 -4.23
N ALA A 98 6.95 17.29 -3.41
CA ALA A 98 7.30 15.99 -2.84
C ALA A 98 6.17 15.39 -1.97
N ARG A 99 5.44 16.22 -1.25
CA ARG A 99 4.35 15.78 -0.38
C ARG A 99 3.15 15.34 -1.22
N GLU A 100 2.73 16.17 -2.16
CA GLU A 100 1.63 15.86 -3.07
C GLU A 100 1.91 14.62 -3.89
N THR A 101 3.15 14.44 -4.34
CA THR A 101 3.58 13.24 -5.07
C THR A 101 3.52 12.00 -4.18
N GLY A 102 4.02 12.08 -2.95
CA GLY A 102 3.95 10.98 -1.99
C GLY A 102 2.51 10.58 -1.67
N ASP A 103 1.65 11.56 -1.41
CA ASP A 103 0.22 11.38 -1.14
C ASP A 103 -0.49 10.78 -2.38
N LEU A 104 -0.22 11.28 -3.58
CA LEU A 104 -0.80 10.80 -4.83
C LEU A 104 -0.43 9.34 -5.11
N VAL A 105 0.84 8.97 -4.96
CA VAL A 105 1.29 7.59 -5.17
C VAL A 105 0.68 6.66 -4.12
N ALA A 106 0.56 7.12 -2.86
CA ALA A 106 -0.11 6.37 -1.81
C ALA A 106 -1.61 6.16 -2.12
N PHE A 107 -2.30 7.18 -2.64
CA PHE A 107 -3.68 7.06 -3.11
C PHE A 107 -3.82 6.04 -4.24
N LEU A 108 -3.01 6.16 -5.30
CA LEU A 108 -3.07 5.26 -6.45
C LEU A 108 -2.75 3.82 -6.07
N PHE A 109 -1.75 3.62 -5.20
CA PHE A 109 -1.41 2.31 -4.67
C PHE A 109 -2.57 1.68 -3.88
N THR A 110 -3.26 2.47 -3.06
CA THR A 110 -4.37 2.01 -2.21
C THR A 110 -5.71 1.91 -2.93
N LEU A 111 -5.81 2.12 -4.24
CA LEU A 111 -7.10 1.99 -4.93
C LEU A 111 -7.76 0.60 -4.79
N ASP A 112 -7.01 -0.48 -4.54
CA ASP A 112 -7.51 -1.88 -4.37
C ASP A 112 -7.76 -2.18 -2.89
N TYR A 113 -7.33 -1.27 -2.02
CA TYR A 113 -7.67 -1.29 -0.60
C TYR A 113 -9.19 -1.26 -0.45
N PHE A 114 -9.90 -0.54 -1.32
CA PHE A 114 -11.36 -0.46 -1.29
C PHE A 114 -11.97 -1.45 -2.29
N ASP A 115 -12.70 -2.44 -1.75
CA ASP A 115 -13.46 -3.40 -2.55
C ASP A 115 -14.51 -2.69 -3.44
N PRO A 116 -14.89 -3.30 -4.59
CA PRO A 116 -16.13 -2.94 -5.28
C PRO A 116 -17.32 -2.95 -4.33
N ARG A 117 -18.45 -2.34 -4.74
CA ARG A 117 -19.68 -2.45 -3.94
C ARG A 117 -20.19 -3.90 -3.92
N GLY A 118 -20.61 -4.38 -2.76
CA GLY A 118 -21.24 -5.69 -2.61
C GLY A 118 -22.69 -5.70 -3.09
N ASN A 119 -23.19 -6.90 -3.38
CA ASN A 119 -24.59 -7.15 -3.74
C ASN A 119 -25.43 -7.40 -2.48
N VAL A 120 -26.41 -6.53 -2.23
CA VAL A 120 -27.25 -6.55 -1.01
C VAL A 120 -28.14 -7.79 -0.95
N GLU A 121 -28.76 -8.17 -2.07
CA GLU A 121 -29.67 -9.31 -2.16
C GLU A 121 -28.93 -10.64 -1.95
N ALA A 122 -27.75 -10.77 -2.55
CA ALA A 122 -26.86 -11.91 -2.35
C ALA A 122 -26.42 -11.98 -0.88
N GLY A 123 -26.02 -10.84 -0.29
CA GLY A 123 -25.67 -10.74 1.12
C GLY A 123 -26.80 -11.19 2.05
N ARG A 124 -28.04 -10.76 1.79
CA ARG A 124 -29.22 -11.17 2.56
C ARG A 124 -29.40 -12.69 2.53
N ARG A 125 -29.31 -13.30 1.34
CA ARG A 125 -29.42 -14.75 1.17
C ARG A 125 -28.30 -15.48 1.93
N LEU A 126 -27.05 -15.03 1.76
CA LEU A 126 -25.88 -15.60 2.44
C LEU A 126 -26.00 -15.51 3.97
N PHE A 127 -26.59 -14.44 4.51
CA PHE A 127 -26.78 -14.25 5.95
C PHE A 127 -27.69 -15.34 6.56
N GLY A 128 -28.69 -15.79 5.79
CA GLY A 128 -29.53 -16.93 6.14
C GLY A 128 -28.84 -18.28 5.92
N GLU A 129 -28.28 -18.51 4.73
CA GLU A 129 -27.65 -19.78 4.33
C GLU A 129 -26.45 -20.15 5.21
N LYS A 130 -25.61 -19.16 5.56
CA LYS A 130 -24.48 -19.33 6.48
C LYS A 130 -24.89 -19.26 7.95
N ARG A 131 -26.21 -19.20 8.23
CA ARG A 131 -26.84 -19.26 9.55
C ARG A 131 -26.42 -18.13 10.50
N CYS A 132 -25.94 -17.01 9.97
CA CYS A 132 -25.58 -15.83 10.77
C CYS A 132 -26.80 -15.29 11.54
N VAL A 133 -27.97 -15.30 10.88
CA VAL A 133 -29.27 -14.87 11.44
C VAL A 133 -29.70 -15.64 12.68
N VAL A 134 -29.20 -16.87 12.88
CA VAL A 134 -29.57 -17.69 14.06
C VAL A 134 -29.06 -17.07 15.36
N CYS A 135 -27.93 -16.36 15.29
CA CYS A 135 -27.28 -15.78 16.47
C CYS A 135 -27.26 -14.27 16.46
N HIS A 136 -27.12 -13.63 15.29
CA HIS A 136 -26.95 -12.19 15.15
C HIS A 136 -28.22 -11.51 14.62
N GLN A 137 -28.45 -10.31 15.14
CA GLN A 137 -29.50 -9.41 14.69
C GLN A 137 -28.96 -8.37 13.70
N VAL A 138 -29.75 -8.02 12.68
CA VAL A 138 -29.54 -6.90 11.76
C VAL A 138 -30.89 -6.25 11.48
N GLY A 139 -31.01 -4.93 11.60
CA GLY A 139 -32.24 -4.19 11.35
C GLY A 139 -33.41 -4.68 12.20
N GLY A 140 -33.15 -5.05 13.45
CA GLY A 140 -34.15 -5.64 14.35
C GLY A 140 -34.51 -7.12 14.07
N SER A 141 -33.99 -7.74 13.01
CA SER A 141 -34.31 -9.13 12.64
C SER A 141 -33.16 -10.10 12.93
N GLY A 142 -33.46 -11.25 13.53
CA GLY A 142 -32.49 -12.32 13.80
C GLY A 142 -32.41 -12.73 15.27
N GLY A 143 -31.36 -13.47 15.63
CA GLY A 143 -31.10 -13.93 16.98
C GLY A 143 -30.41 -12.89 17.86
N VAL A 144 -30.46 -13.09 19.18
CA VAL A 144 -29.85 -12.22 20.21
C VAL A 144 -28.76 -12.94 21.02
N VAL A 145 -28.22 -14.03 20.49
CA VAL A 145 -27.15 -14.82 21.14
C VAL A 145 -25.81 -14.12 20.96
N GLY A 146 -25.55 -13.63 19.75
CA GLY A 146 -24.44 -12.74 19.45
C GLY A 146 -24.89 -11.28 19.49
N PRO A 147 -23.94 -10.32 19.50
CA PRO A 147 -24.28 -8.91 19.43
C PRO A 147 -25.02 -8.57 18.13
N SER A 148 -25.84 -7.52 18.15
CA SER A 148 -26.37 -6.92 16.93
C SER A 148 -25.21 -6.46 16.05
N LEU A 149 -25.36 -6.66 14.74
CA LEU A 149 -24.40 -6.22 13.74
C LEU A 149 -24.74 -4.84 13.17
N ASP A 150 -25.76 -4.16 13.71
CA ASP A 150 -26.18 -2.84 13.23
C ASP A 150 -25.09 -1.78 13.31
N SER A 151 -24.20 -1.90 14.32
CA SER A 151 -23.04 -1.02 14.46
C SER A 151 -22.04 -1.14 13.31
N LEU A 152 -22.05 -2.25 12.56
CA LEU A 152 -21.21 -2.39 11.37
C LEU A 152 -21.59 -1.41 10.27
N ARG A 153 -22.80 -0.85 10.25
CA ARG A 153 -23.13 0.24 9.32
C ARG A 153 -22.33 1.51 9.60
N GLN A 154 -22.01 1.78 10.87
CA GLN A 154 -21.17 2.92 11.25
C GLN A 154 -19.75 2.74 10.72
N TYR A 155 -19.19 1.53 10.86
CA TYR A 155 -17.77 1.32 10.54
C TYR A 155 -17.55 0.89 9.10
N ALA A 156 -18.50 0.14 8.51
CA ALA A 156 -18.54 -0.42 7.14
C ALA A 156 -17.16 -0.84 6.58
N SER A 157 -16.25 -1.24 7.48
CA SER A 157 -14.82 -1.36 7.23
C SER A 157 -14.47 -2.83 7.34
N PRO A 158 -14.00 -3.46 6.25
CA PRO A 158 -13.56 -4.85 6.31
C PRO A 158 -12.43 -5.07 7.33
N ILE A 159 -11.64 -4.03 7.65
CA ILE A 159 -10.59 -4.06 8.68
C ILE A 159 -11.20 -4.13 10.07
N TYR A 160 -12.19 -3.27 10.35
CA TYR A 160 -12.91 -3.33 11.62
C TYR A 160 -13.56 -4.70 11.80
N LEU A 161 -14.23 -5.19 10.74
CA LEU A 161 -14.84 -6.51 10.76
C LEU A 161 -13.82 -7.63 10.98
N ALA A 162 -12.65 -7.58 10.33
CA ALA A 162 -11.57 -8.54 10.54
C ALA A 162 -11.11 -8.57 12.01
N ALA A 163 -10.92 -7.40 12.64
CA ALA A 163 -10.53 -7.29 14.04
C ALA A 163 -11.59 -7.90 14.97
N GLN A 164 -12.87 -7.53 14.77
CA GLN A 164 -13.97 -8.05 15.57
C GLN A 164 -14.13 -9.57 15.41
N MET A 165 -14.11 -10.07 14.17
CA MET A 165 -14.24 -11.50 13.89
C MET A 165 -13.07 -12.32 14.43
N TRP A 166 -11.85 -11.77 14.43
CA TRP A 166 -10.69 -12.40 15.05
C TRP A 166 -10.85 -12.53 16.56
N ASN A 167 -11.15 -11.42 17.24
CA ASN A 167 -11.27 -11.37 18.70
C ASN A 167 -12.44 -12.22 19.20
N HIS A 168 -13.58 -12.20 18.50
CA HIS A 168 -14.78 -12.97 18.87
C HIS A 168 -14.76 -14.41 18.32
N GLY A 169 -13.83 -14.74 17.42
CA GLY A 169 -13.73 -16.01 16.72
C GLY A 169 -13.74 -17.25 17.61
N PRO A 170 -12.94 -17.29 18.70
CA PRO A 170 -12.94 -18.41 19.64
C PRO A 170 -14.30 -18.63 20.33
N GLN A 171 -14.92 -17.56 20.84
CA GLN A 171 -16.23 -17.64 21.51
C GLN A 171 -17.34 -18.06 20.53
N MET A 172 -17.34 -17.48 19.32
CA MET A 172 -18.26 -17.91 18.26
C MET A 172 -18.09 -19.40 17.94
N ALA A 173 -16.85 -19.90 17.86
CA ALA A 173 -16.57 -21.30 17.58
C ALA A 173 -17.11 -22.25 18.67
N GLU A 174 -17.01 -21.86 19.93
CA GLU A 174 -17.56 -22.62 21.05
C GLU A 174 -19.09 -22.72 20.98
N VAL A 175 -19.77 -21.59 20.78
CA VAL A 175 -21.23 -21.55 20.67
C VAL A 175 -21.70 -22.32 19.43
N MET A 176 -21.02 -22.17 18.29
CA MET A 176 -21.30 -22.93 17.06
C MET A 176 -21.18 -24.44 17.31
N ARG A 177 -20.11 -24.89 17.98
CA ARG A 177 -19.92 -26.31 18.34
C ARG A 177 -21.03 -26.82 19.26
N ALA A 178 -21.35 -26.07 20.32
CA ALA A 178 -22.40 -26.45 21.27
C ALA A 178 -23.77 -26.59 20.59
N ARG A 179 -24.06 -25.73 19.61
CA ARG A 179 -25.32 -25.75 18.84
C ARG A 179 -25.27 -26.60 17.56
N LYS A 180 -24.18 -27.34 17.33
CA LYS A 180 -23.94 -28.15 16.12
C LYS A 180 -24.11 -27.36 14.81
N ILE A 181 -23.74 -26.08 14.83
CA ILE A 181 -23.73 -25.21 13.66
C ILE A 181 -22.35 -25.32 13.01
N PRO A 182 -22.25 -25.73 11.73
CA PRO A 182 -20.98 -25.72 11.02
C PRO A 182 -20.42 -24.31 10.92
N ARG A 183 -19.12 -24.13 11.20
CA ARG A 183 -18.46 -22.83 11.04
C ARG A 183 -18.48 -22.43 9.55
N PRO A 184 -19.07 -21.28 9.18
CA PRO A 184 -19.11 -20.86 7.79
C PRO A 184 -17.71 -20.47 7.30
N THR A 185 -17.47 -20.65 6.02
CA THR A 185 -16.31 -20.09 5.31
C THR A 185 -16.80 -19.12 4.24
N PHE A 186 -15.93 -18.17 3.85
CA PHE A 186 -16.22 -17.18 2.82
C PHE A 186 -15.42 -17.46 1.55
N LYS A 187 -16.08 -17.38 0.40
CA LYS A 187 -15.50 -17.48 -0.94
C LYS A 187 -15.76 -16.18 -1.71
N ASP A 188 -14.89 -15.88 -2.68
CA ASP A 188 -15.08 -14.83 -3.68
C ASP A 188 -15.59 -13.50 -3.10
N SER A 189 -16.86 -13.18 -3.36
CA SER A 189 -17.54 -11.95 -2.95
C SER A 189 -18.34 -12.05 -1.67
N GLU A 190 -18.49 -13.25 -1.08
CA GLU A 190 -19.52 -13.51 -0.08
C GLU A 190 -19.44 -12.58 1.13
N LEU A 191 -18.23 -12.33 1.65
CA LEU A 191 -18.06 -11.43 2.80
C LEU A 191 -18.36 -9.97 2.43
N ARG A 192 -18.03 -9.54 1.22
CA ARG A 192 -18.34 -8.19 0.73
C ARG A 192 -19.85 -8.01 0.59
N ASP A 193 -20.53 -9.00 0.03
CA ASP A 193 -21.98 -8.99 -0.16
C ASP A 193 -22.70 -8.99 1.19
N LEU A 194 -22.20 -9.76 2.18
CA LEU A 194 -22.67 -9.70 3.57
C LEU A 194 -22.49 -8.32 4.21
N ILE A 195 -21.33 -7.67 4.03
CA ILE A 195 -21.10 -6.30 4.52
C ILE A 195 -22.10 -5.32 3.88
N ALA A 196 -22.34 -5.45 2.57
CA ALA A 196 -23.31 -4.61 1.86
C ALA A 196 -24.74 -4.81 2.40
N TYR A 197 -25.14 -6.06 2.64
CA TYR A 197 -26.44 -6.37 3.25
C TYR A 197 -26.58 -5.79 4.65
N VAL A 198 -25.60 -6.01 5.53
CA VAL A 198 -25.64 -5.47 6.90
C VAL A 198 -25.73 -3.94 6.84
N GLY A 199 -24.91 -3.28 6.04
CA GLY A 199 -24.96 -1.83 5.88
C GLY A 199 -26.31 -1.31 5.38
N ALA A 200 -26.96 -2.01 4.45
CA ALA A 200 -28.26 -1.63 3.92
C ALA A 200 -29.42 -1.87 4.91
N ALA A 201 -29.36 -2.97 5.69
CA ALA A 201 -30.43 -3.38 6.58
C ALA A 201 -30.36 -2.75 7.98
N SER A 202 -29.19 -2.27 8.41
CA SER A 202 -29.03 -1.61 9.72
C SER A 202 -29.69 -0.22 9.72
N PRO A 203 -30.13 0.33 10.87
CA PRO A 203 -30.69 1.69 10.95
C PRO A 203 -29.72 2.79 10.49
N VAL A 204 -30.22 3.85 9.85
CA VAL A 204 -29.39 4.99 9.43
C VAL A 204 -28.81 5.68 10.67
N ILE A 205 -27.49 5.84 10.71
CA ILE A 205 -26.80 6.57 11.79
C ILE A 205 -26.53 8.00 11.32
N ALA A 206 -26.91 8.97 12.16
CA ALA A 206 -26.83 10.41 11.83
C ALA A 206 -25.39 10.90 11.57
N GLN A 207 -24.37 10.25 12.14
CA GLN A 207 -22.97 10.67 12.02
C GLN A 207 -22.24 10.16 10.76
N GLY A 208 -22.91 9.42 9.85
CA GLY A 208 -22.28 8.87 8.64
C GLY A 208 -21.25 7.75 8.90
N PRO A 209 -20.64 7.17 7.85
CA PRO A 209 -19.64 6.11 8.00
C PRO A 209 -18.33 6.64 8.59
N LEU A 210 -17.83 6.00 9.65
CA LEU A 210 -16.51 6.20 10.22
C LEU A 210 -15.51 5.30 9.49
N TYR A 211 -14.78 5.89 8.56
CA TYR A 211 -13.71 5.20 7.86
C TYR A 211 -12.53 5.01 8.81
N VAL A 212 -12.17 3.75 9.07
CA VAL A 212 -10.86 3.44 9.69
C VAL A 212 -9.80 3.86 8.68
N LEU A 213 -9.03 4.90 9.02
CA LEU A 213 -7.95 5.42 8.19
C LEU A 213 -6.93 4.30 7.89
N PRO A 214 -6.19 4.38 6.76
CA PRO A 214 -5.05 3.51 6.52
C PRO A 214 -4.13 3.57 7.75
N GLY A 215 -3.86 2.42 8.35
CA GLY A 215 -3.04 2.37 9.57
C GLY A 215 -1.59 2.79 9.32
N ARG A 216 -0.82 2.90 10.40
CA ARG A 216 0.60 3.27 10.40
C ARG A 216 1.47 2.02 10.23
N ALA A 217 1.98 1.80 9.03
CA ALA A 217 2.87 0.66 8.70
C ALA A 217 4.06 0.47 9.66
N GLY A 218 4.71 1.55 10.11
CA GLY A 218 5.82 1.45 11.07
C GLY A 218 5.39 0.85 12.42
N ARG A 219 4.24 1.29 12.95
CA ARG A 219 3.63 0.68 14.14
C ARG A 219 3.16 -0.73 13.84
N GLY A 220 2.61 -0.97 12.66
CA GLY A 220 2.20 -2.29 12.19
C GLY A 220 3.34 -3.31 12.16
N ARG A 221 4.54 -2.93 11.71
CA ARG A 221 5.74 -3.78 11.76
C ARG A 221 6.06 -4.21 13.18
N THR A 222 6.04 -3.25 14.10
CA THR A 222 6.28 -3.49 15.52
C THR A 222 5.20 -4.40 16.11
N LEU A 223 3.93 -4.15 15.79
CA LEU A 223 2.79 -4.98 16.21
C LEU A 223 2.89 -6.40 15.63
N PHE A 224 3.35 -6.57 14.38
CA PHE A 224 3.49 -7.89 13.75
C PHE A 224 4.49 -8.78 14.51
N ALA A 225 5.55 -8.18 15.07
CA ALA A 225 6.48 -8.86 15.95
C ALA A 225 5.91 -9.05 17.37
N GLN A 226 5.36 -7.99 17.97
CA GLN A 226 4.85 -8.02 19.36
C GLN A 226 3.65 -8.96 19.54
N LYS A 227 2.75 -9.03 18.55
CA LYS A 227 1.62 -9.97 18.49
C LYS A 227 2.06 -11.35 17.99
N ARG A 228 3.37 -11.57 17.84
CA ARG A 228 4.01 -12.85 17.50
C ARG A 228 3.61 -13.44 16.14
N CYS A 229 3.02 -12.63 15.25
CA CYS A 229 2.64 -13.05 13.90
C CYS A 229 3.86 -13.52 13.10
N ILE A 230 4.99 -12.84 13.30
CA ILE A 230 6.28 -13.14 12.64
C ILE A 230 6.86 -14.52 12.98
N GLU A 231 6.44 -15.16 14.08
CA GLU A 231 6.95 -16.48 14.45
C GLU A 231 6.45 -17.59 13.52
N CYS A 232 5.30 -17.36 12.88
CA CYS A 232 4.70 -18.32 11.94
C CYS A 232 4.69 -17.79 10.50
N HIS A 233 4.46 -16.50 10.31
CA HIS A 233 4.33 -15.88 9.00
C HIS A 233 5.58 -15.09 8.61
N ARG A 234 5.85 -15.04 7.30
CA ARG A 234 6.81 -14.08 6.75
C ARG A 234 6.15 -12.78 6.34
N ALA A 235 6.94 -11.71 6.31
CA ALA A 235 6.66 -10.48 5.58
C ALA A 235 7.90 -10.12 4.76
N ALA A 236 7.81 -10.25 3.43
CA ALA A 236 8.93 -10.08 2.48
C ALA A 236 10.15 -10.93 2.84
N GLY A 237 9.94 -12.24 2.94
CA GLY A 237 10.99 -13.22 3.19
C GLY A 237 11.44 -13.31 4.66
N GLN A 238 11.05 -12.36 5.53
CA GLN A 238 11.47 -12.32 6.93
C GLN A 238 10.41 -12.91 7.86
N GLY A 239 10.78 -13.89 8.69
CA GLY A 239 9.92 -14.52 9.69
C GLY A 239 9.85 -16.05 9.57
N GLY A 240 8.88 -16.64 10.25
CA GLY A 240 8.63 -18.09 10.27
C GLY A 240 8.04 -18.62 8.95
N THR A 241 8.14 -19.93 8.74
CA THR A 241 7.76 -20.59 7.47
C THR A 241 6.49 -21.45 7.59
N LEU A 242 5.89 -21.50 8.77
CA LEU A 242 4.71 -22.33 9.04
C LEU A 242 3.48 -21.81 8.28
N GLY A 243 3.31 -20.49 8.28
CA GLY A 243 2.33 -19.78 7.50
C GLY A 243 2.94 -19.22 6.21
N PRO A 244 2.09 -18.85 5.23
CA PRO A 244 2.55 -18.18 4.01
C PRO A 244 3.19 -16.82 4.32
N ASP A 245 4.00 -16.33 3.37
CA ASP A 245 4.42 -14.93 3.34
C ASP A 245 3.20 -14.05 3.09
N LEU A 246 2.89 -13.20 4.07
CA LEU A 246 1.72 -12.34 4.05
C LEU A 246 1.94 -11.07 3.21
N ALA A 247 3.19 -10.67 2.96
CA ALA A 247 3.50 -9.56 2.05
C ALA A 247 3.42 -9.99 0.58
N GLU A 248 3.66 -11.27 0.26
CA GLU A 248 3.52 -11.80 -1.11
C GLU A 248 2.07 -12.15 -1.47
N ARG A 249 1.25 -12.59 -0.49
CA ARG A 249 -0.16 -12.93 -0.70
C ARG A 249 -1.12 -11.75 -0.63
N SER A 250 -0.81 -10.70 0.13
CA SER A 250 -1.66 -9.51 0.29
C SER A 250 -1.79 -8.68 -0.99
N VAL A 251 -0.83 -8.82 -1.90
CA VAL A 251 -0.70 -8.13 -3.21
C VAL A 251 -1.86 -8.39 -4.15
N ASN A 252 -2.59 -9.49 -3.91
CA ASN A 252 -3.75 -9.88 -4.69
C ASN A 252 -5.03 -9.86 -3.86
N ALA A 253 -5.02 -9.30 -2.64
CA ALA A 253 -6.20 -9.27 -1.78
C ALA A 253 -6.73 -7.85 -1.62
N SER A 254 -8.03 -7.69 -1.77
CA SER A 254 -8.73 -6.56 -1.19
C SER A 254 -8.85 -6.73 0.33
N LEU A 255 -9.25 -5.68 1.05
CA LEU A 255 -9.45 -5.79 2.50
C LEU A 255 -10.50 -6.85 2.89
N THR A 256 -11.55 -7.01 2.09
CA THR A 256 -12.53 -8.07 2.33
C THR A 256 -11.93 -9.45 2.09
N ARG A 257 -11.07 -9.61 1.07
CA ARG A 257 -10.37 -10.89 0.84
C ARG A 257 -9.40 -11.19 1.98
N PHE A 258 -8.70 -10.19 2.51
CA PHE A 258 -7.89 -10.32 3.72
C PHE A 258 -8.73 -10.79 4.92
N ALA A 259 -9.84 -10.11 5.22
CA ALA A 259 -10.74 -10.48 6.32
C ALA A 259 -11.30 -11.91 6.17
N SER A 260 -11.72 -12.27 4.95
CA SER A 260 -12.21 -13.61 4.62
C SER A 260 -11.15 -14.69 4.82
N ALA A 261 -9.93 -14.44 4.32
CA ALA A 261 -8.81 -15.37 4.44
C ALA A 261 -8.43 -15.58 5.91
N MET A 262 -8.38 -14.49 6.69
CA MET A 262 -8.11 -14.54 8.12
C MET A 262 -9.16 -15.36 8.86
N TRP A 263 -10.45 -15.11 8.61
CA TRP A 263 -11.55 -15.90 9.18
C TRP A 263 -11.47 -17.39 8.85
N ASN A 264 -11.28 -17.70 7.56
CA ASN A 264 -11.22 -19.08 7.07
C ASN A 264 -10.02 -19.85 7.63
N LYS A 265 -8.88 -19.17 7.87
CA LYS A 265 -7.66 -19.79 8.42
C LYS A 265 -7.58 -19.73 9.93
N THR A 266 -8.48 -19.04 10.61
CA THR A 266 -8.51 -18.94 12.08
C THR A 266 -8.46 -20.30 12.78
N PRO A 267 -9.24 -21.34 12.40
CA PRO A 267 -9.13 -22.64 13.09
C PRO A 267 -7.72 -23.24 13.06
N ALA A 268 -7.09 -23.28 11.89
CA ALA A 268 -5.72 -23.78 11.75
C ALA A 268 -4.70 -22.92 12.50
N MET A 269 -4.89 -21.59 12.52
CA MET A 269 -4.04 -20.69 13.30
C MET A 269 -4.20 -20.92 14.81
N LEU A 270 -5.42 -21.12 15.31
CA LEU A 270 -5.69 -21.43 16.71
C LEU A 270 -5.06 -22.76 17.13
N ASP A 271 -5.15 -23.80 16.31
CA ASP A 271 -4.50 -25.09 16.58
C ASP A 271 -2.97 -24.98 16.60
N ALA A 272 -2.40 -24.21 15.67
CA ALA A 272 -0.96 -23.94 15.62
C ALA A 272 -0.46 -23.12 16.82
N MET A 273 -1.24 -22.13 17.26
CA MET A 273 -0.96 -21.33 18.46
C MET A 273 -1.05 -22.19 19.72
N LYS A 274 -2.10 -23.00 19.86
CA LYS A 274 -2.30 -23.91 20.99
C LYS A 274 -1.15 -24.90 21.13
N SER A 275 -0.71 -25.54 20.03
CA SER A 275 0.40 -26.52 20.06
C SER A 275 1.75 -25.90 20.42
N ARG A 276 1.89 -24.58 20.32
CA ARG A 276 3.11 -23.82 20.63
C ARG A 276 3.00 -22.97 21.89
N ALA A 277 1.93 -23.15 22.67
CA ALA A 277 1.63 -22.33 23.85
C ALA A 277 1.67 -20.81 23.57
N ILE A 278 1.21 -20.41 22.39
CA ILE A 278 1.06 -19.00 22.01
C ILE A 278 -0.35 -18.56 22.41
N PRO A 279 -0.51 -17.54 23.28
CA PRO A 279 -1.82 -16.98 23.57
C PRO A 279 -2.39 -16.30 22.33
N VAL A 280 -3.70 -16.44 22.10
CA VAL A 280 -4.37 -15.78 20.97
C VAL A 280 -4.29 -14.27 21.17
N PRO A 281 -3.59 -13.51 20.30
CA PRO A 281 -3.44 -12.09 20.49
C PRO A 281 -4.77 -11.38 20.27
N GLN A 282 -5.12 -10.43 21.14
CA GLN A 282 -6.22 -9.49 20.88
C GLN A 282 -5.73 -8.38 19.95
N LEU A 283 -6.58 -8.00 18.99
CA LEU A 283 -6.29 -6.96 18.00
C LEU A 283 -7.34 -5.85 18.07
N GLN A 284 -6.94 -4.67 18.52
CA GLN A 284 -7.79 -3.49 18.42
C GLN A 284 -7.99 -3.09 16.94
N PRO A 285 -9.08 -2.40 16.58
CA PRO A 285 -9.31 -1.99 15.18
C PRO A 285 -8.19 -1.14 14.58
N ASP A 286 -7.56 -0.26 15.37
CA ASP A 286 -6.41 0.55 14.95
C ASP A 286 -5.15 -0.32 14.78
N GLU A 287 -4.92 -1.29 15.66
CA GLU A 287 -3.83 -2.25 15.53
C GLU A 287 -3.98 -3.11 14.27
N MET A 288 -5.21 -3.56 13.95
CA MET A 288 -5.49 -4.28 12.71
C MET A 288 -5.22 -3.40 11.49
N ALA A 289 -5.66 -2.15 11.51
CA ALA A 289 -5.38 -1.19 10.44
C ALA A 289 -3.86 -1.02 10.25
N ASP A 290 -3.10 -0.89 11.34
CA ASP A 290 -1.65 -0.76 11.33
C ASP A 290 -0.97 -2.02 10.76
N LEU A 291 -1.41 -3.23 11.16
CA LEU A 291 -0.91 -4.51 10.65
C LEU A 291 -1.17 -4.67 9.15
N VAL A 292 -2.39 -4.38 8.72
CA VAL A 292 -2.76 -4.40 7.29
C VAL A 292 -1.91 -3.38 6.54
N ALA A 293 -1.78 -2.16 7.04
CA ALA A 293 -0.95 -1.14 6.43
C ALA A 293 0.50 -1.59 6.31
N TYR A 294 1.07 -2.23 7.34
CA TYR A 294 2.41 -2.81 7.29
C TYR A 294 2.53 -3.83 6.15
N LEU A 295 1.66 -4.84 6.12
CA LEU A 295 1.72 -5.91 5.13
C LEU A 295 1.60 -5.41 3.68
N TYR A 296 0.76 -4.40 3.43
CA TYR A 296 0.67 -3.77 2.11
C TYR A 296 1.90 -2.91 1.79
N SER A 297 2.41 -2.19 2.79
CA SER A 297 3.51 -1.25 2.64
C SER A 297 4.87 -1.92 2.38
N VAL A 298 5.05 -3.15 2.86
CA VAL A 298 6.28 -3.93 2.64
C VAL A 298 6.60 -4.09 1.16
N ARG A 299 5.57 -4.10 0.27
CA ARG A 299 5.79 -4.12 -1.18
C ARG A 299 5.81 -2.75 -1.84
N TYR A 300 5.34 -1.71 -1.17
CA TYR A 300 5.37 -0.35 -1.71
C TYR A 300 6.81 0.09 -2.03
N PHE A 301 7.80 -0.31 -1.23
CA PHE A 301 9.23 -0.15 -1.54
C PHE A 301 9.97 -1.50 -1.65
N ALA A 302 9.30 -2.57 -2.15
CA ALA A 302 9.82 -3.95 -2.08
C ALA A 302 11.22 -4.15 -2.67
N GLN A 303 11.64 -3.27 -3.59
CA GLN A 303 12.92 -3.35 -4.25
C GLN A 303 13.79 -2.19 -3.79
N ALA A 304 14.75 -2.48 -2.91
CA ALA A 304 15.80 -1.52 -2.61
C ALA A 304 16.66 -1.36 -3.86
N GLY A 305 16.77 -0.13 -4.37
CA GLY A 305 17.66 0.17 -5.48
C GLY A 305 19.13 0.09 -5.08
N ASP A 306 19.99 -0.22 -6.04
CA ASP A 306 21.44 -0.16 -5.93
C ASP A 306 21.94 1.18 -6.51
N PRO A 307 22.50 2.09 -5.68
CA PRO A 307 23.03 3.36 -6.16
C PRO A 307 24.10 3.23 -7.26
N LYS A 308 24.88 2.14 -7.28
CA LYS A 308 25.88 1.91 -8.33
C LYS A 308 25.24 1.61 -9.67
N LYS A 309 24.19 0.77 -9.68
CA LYS A 309 23.38 0.53 -10.88
C LYS A 309 22.65 1.79 -11.30
N GLY A 310 22.19 2.60 -10.34
CA GLY A 310 21.51 3.86 -10.62
C GLY A 310 22.35 4.87 -11.40
N VAL A 311 23.67 4.95 -11.15
CA VAL A 311 24.59 5.75 -11.98
C VAL A 311 24.60 5.24 -13.42
N ALA A 312 24.66 3.91 -13.60
CA ALA A 312 24.66 3.30 -14.93
C ALA A 312 23.33 3.55 -15.66
N VAL A 313 22.19 3.48 -14.96
CA VAL A 313 20.87 3.85 -15.49
C VAL A 313 20.87 5.32 -15.91
N ALA A 314 21.31 6.25 -15.05
CA ALA A 314 21.37 7.68 -15.38
C ALA A 314 22.25 7.97 -16.61
N SER A 315 23.33 7.22 -16.79
CA SER A 315 24.17 7.31 -17.99
C SER A 315 23.46 6.74 -19.23
N ALA A 316 22.95 5.51 -19.15
CA ALA A 316 22.35 4.78 -20.26
C ALA A 316 21.05 5.42 -20.77
N LYS A 317 20.24 5.98 -19.85
CA LYS A 317 19.01 6.72 -20.16
C LYS A 317 19.28 8.18 -20.58
N GLY A 318 20.56 8.57 -20.69
CA GLY A 318 20.97 9.87 -21.23
C GLY A 318 20.85 11.06 -20.28
N CYS A 319 20.53 10.84 -19.00
CA CYS A 319 20.42 11.91 -17.99
C CYS A 319 21.76 12.67 -17.85
N LEU A 320 22.88 11.94 -17.82
CA LEU A 320 24.24 12.49 -17.76
C LEU A 320 24.71 13.12 -19.09
N GLY A 321 23.90 13.02 -20.15
CA GLY A 321 24.12 13.79 -21.39
C GLY A 321 23.85 15.27 -21.19
N CYS A 322 22.85 15.61 -20.36
CA CYS A 322 22.45 16.98 -20.08
C CYS A 322 22.86 17.47 -18.70
N HIS A 323 22.94 16.59 -17.71
CA HIS A 323 23.32 16.94 -16.34
C HIS A 323 24.79 16.64 -16.06
N GLY A 324 25.44 17.51 -15.30
CA GLY A 324 26.76 17.23 -14.72
C GLY A 324 26.66 16.39 -13.44
N LEU A 325 27.78 15.79 -13.05
CA LEU A 325 27.93 15.10 -11.78
C LEU A 325 29.23 15.54 -11.09
N ARG A 326 29.13 16.09 -9.87
CA ARG A 326 30.30 16.48 -9.04
C ARG A 326 31.29 17.41 -9.75
N GLY A 327 30.78 18.45 -10.40
CA GLY A 327 31.61 19.50 -11.00
C GLY A 327 32.17 19.18 -12.38
N GLU A 328 31.72 18.11 -13.03
CA GLU A 328 31.96 17.91 -14.47
C GLU A 328 31.46 19.13 -15.27
N ARG A 329 32.36 19.79 -16.00
CA ARG A 329 32.05 21.00 -16.79
C ARG A 329 31.39 20.66 -18.13
N GLY A 330 30.60 21.59 -18.66
CA GLY A 330 30.18 21.57 -20.07
C GLY A 330 28.85 20.88 -20.39
N LYS A 331 27.91 20.84 -19.44
CA LYS A 331 26.60 20.24 -19.63
C LYS A 331 25.49 21.30 -19.68
N PRO A 332 24.43 21.15 -20.51
CA PRO A 332 23.37 22.15 -20.67
C PRO A 332 22.46 22.31 -19.45
N ALA A 333 22.49 21.40 -18.48
CA ALA A 333 21.71 21.45 -17.25
C ALA A 333 22.59 21.39 -15.98
N GLY A 334 21.99 21.71 -14.84
CA GLY A 334 22.68 21.77 -13.54
C GLY A 334 23.23 20.43 -13.06
N ASP A 335 24.20 20.51 -12.13
CA ASP A 335 24.84 19.35 -11.50
C ASP A 335 23.87 18.61 -10.57
N LEU A 336 23.64 17.32 -10.82
CA LEU A 336 22.74 16.48 -10.00
C LEU A 336 23.21 16.36 -8.57
N ALA A 337 24.53 16.39 -8.32
CA ALA A 337 25.06 16.39 -6.96
C ALA A 337 24.71 17.68 -6.21
N ARG A 338 24.32 18.76 -6.90
CA ARG A 338 23.91 20.07 -6.34
C ARG A 338 22.43 20.35 -6.44
N ALA A 339 21.65 19.42 -6.97
CA ALA A 339 20.20 19.54 -6.96
C ALA A 339 19.68 19.71 -5.52
N LYS A 340 18.51 20.33 -5.39
CA LYS A 340 17.73 20.40 -4.16
C LYS A 340 16.48 19.54 -4.36
N HIS A 341 15.79 19.18 -3.29
CA HIS A 341 14.51 18.45 -3.36
C HIS A 341 14.62 17.01 -3.90
N LEU A 342 15.69 16.28 -3.56
CA LEU A 342 15.83 14.84 -3.88
C LEU A 342 16.04 13.98 -2.61
N GLU A 343 15.65 14.48 -1.44
CA GLU A 343 15.81 13.83 -0.14
C GLU A 343 14.96 12.56 0.06
N SER A 344 13.92 12.38 -0.75
CA SER A 344 13.00 11.23 -0.65
C SER A 344 12.61 10.69 -2.03
N PRO A 345 12.13 9.43 -2.12
CA PRO A 345 11.63 8.88 -3.39
C PRO A 345 10.52 9.72 -3.99
N ALA A 346 9.63 10.25 -3.14
CA ALA A 346 8.54 11.14 -3.54
C ALA A 346 9.06 12.49 -4.08
N ALA A 347 10.10 13.06 -3.47
CA ALA A 347 10.72 14.28 -3.96
C ALA A 347 11.42 14.08 -5.32
N ILE A 348 12.08 12.94 -5.50
CA ILE A 348 12.68 12.57 -6.80
C ILE A 348 11.60 12.38 -7.86
N LEU A 349 10.50 11.68 -7.55
CA LEU A 349 9.41 11.51 -8.50
C LEU A 349 8.73 12.85 -8.84
N ALA A 350 8.57 13.75 -7.86
CA ALA A 350 8.08 15.12 -8.08
C ALA A 350 8.99 15.87 -9.06
N ALA A 351 10.31 15.81 -8.83
CA ALA A 351 11.31 16.41 -9.71
C ALA A 351 11.30 15.79 -11.11
N LEU A 352 11.18 14.46 -11.23
CA LEU A 352 11.08 13.76 -12.53
C LEU A 352 9.80 14.11 -13.27
N TRP A 353 8.66 14.16 -12.57
CA TRP A 353 7.41 14.69 -13.11
C TRP A 353 7.71 16.06 -13.67
N ASP A 354 8.05 17.04 -12.84
CA ASP A 354 8.28 18.43 -13.24
C ASP A 354 9.29 18.58 -14.38
N HIS A 355 10.35 17.76 -14.38
CA HIS A 355 11.39 17.70 -15.40
C HIS A 355 10.88 17.23 -16.77
N SER A 356 9.90 16.31 -16.82
CA SER A 356 9.46 15.66 -18.07
C SER A 356 8.83 16.58 -19.14
N PHE A 357 8.81 17.89 -18.87
CA PHE A 357 8.24 18.92 -19.73
C PHE A 357 9.25 20.04 -20.01
N ILE A 358 10.49 19.90 -19.54
CA ILE A 358 11.59 20.75 -19.98
C ILE A 358 11.82 20.44 -21.46
N GLN A 359 11.70 21.47 -22.29
CA GLN A 359 11.97 21.33 -23.71
C GLN A 359 13.46 21.02 -23.89
N ASP A 360 13.76 19.91 -24.57
CA ASP A 360 15.14 19.61 -24.97
C ASP A 360 15.64 20.73 -25.89
N PRO A 361 16.63 21.54 -25.45
CA PRO A 361 17.12 22.68 -26.23
C PRO A 361 17.95 22.22 -27.44
N ARG A 362 18.25 20.92 -27.57
CA ARG A 362 18.98 20.35 -28.70
C ARG A 362 18.12 20.35 -29.97
N PRO A 363 18.72 20.50 -31.16
CA PRO A 363 18.00 20.47 -32.43
C PRO A 363 17.30 19.12 -32.63
N GLN A 364 16.13 19.10 -33.29
CA GLN A 364 15.24 17.94 -33.41
C GLN A 364 15.96 16.65 -33.89
N ARG A 365 16.92 16.78 -34.82
CA ARG A 365 17.77 15.70 -35.35
C ARG A 365 18.71 15.05 -34.31
N ALA A 366 18.95 15.72 -33.18
CA ALA A 366 19.80 15.28 -32.08
C ALA A 366 18.99 14.91 -30.82
N LYS A 367 17.65 14.98 -30.89
CA LYS A 367 16.78 14.57 -29.78
C LYS A 367 16.71 13.05 -29.74
N ALA A 368 17.21 12.48 -28.66
CA ALA A 368 17.00 11.07 -28.38
C ALA A 368 15.51 10.80 -28.14
N PRO A 369 15.00 9.59 -28.44
CA PRO A 369 13.68 9.18 -28.01
C PRO A 369 13.55 9.27 -26.48
N TRP A 370 12.31 9.45 -26.00
CA TRP A 370 12.03 9.47 -24.57
C TRP A 370 12.60 8.22 -23.90
N ALA A 371 13.41 8.41 -22.87
CA ALA A 371 14.09 7.29 -22.21
C ALA A 371 13.10 6.57 -21.30
N GLU A 372 12.59 5.42 -21.75
CA GLU A 372 11.75 4.56 -20.91
C GLU A 372 12.56 3.94 -19.78
N ILE A 373 11.97 3.88 -18.59
CA ILE A 373 12.59 3.36 -17.36
C ILE A 373 11.72 2.21 -16.85
N THR A 374 12.33 1.07 -16.54
CA THR A 374 11.64 -0.05 -15.87
C THR A 374 11.50 0.20 -14.37
N PRO A 375 10.63 -0.52 -13.64
CA PRO A 375 10.51 -0.39 -12.19
C PRO A 375 11.85 -0.59 -11.45
N ASP A 376 12.61 -1.62 -11.82
CA ASP A 376 13.94 -1.91 -11.27
C ASP A 376 14.94 -0.77 -11.53
N GLU A 377 14.98 -0.27 -12.77
CA GLU A 377 15.83 0.85 -13.15
C GLU A 377 15.43 2.14 -12.39
N MET A 378 14.13 2.33 -12.14
CA MET A 378 13.61 3.46 -11.37
C MET A 378 14.02 3.36 -9.90
N ALA A 379 13.96 2.17 -9.31
CA ALA A 379 14.44 1.93 -7.95
C ALA A 379 15.93 2.26 -7.81
N ASP A 380 16.76 1.74 -8.72
CA ASP A 380 18.21 1.98 -8.79
C ASP A 380 18.51 3.48 -8.98
N LEU A 381 17.81 4.15 -9.91
CA LEU A 381 17.96 5.58 -10.18
C LEU A 381 17.60 6.43 -8.96
N VAL A 382 16.49 6.13 -8.29
CA VAL A 382 16.09 6.82 -7.06
C VAL A 382 17.15 6.63 -5.97
N ALA A 383 17.63 5.40 -5.75
CA ALA A 383 18.65 5.11 -4.76
C ALA A 383 19.96 5.89 -5.03
N PHE A 384 20.37 5.99 -6.29
CA PHE A 384 21.50 6.83 -6.70
C PHE A 384 21.27 8.31 -6.37
N LEU A 385 20.16 8.89 -6.81
CA LEU A 385 19.86 10.31 -6.62
C LEU A 385 19.74 10.69 -5.14
N GLN A 386 19.12 9.84 -4.31
CA GLN A 386 19.07 10.05 -2.86
C GLN A 386 20.47 9.98 -2.23
N GLY A 387 21.31 9.03 -2.69
CA GLY A 387 22.68 8.87 -2.21
C GLY A 387 23.57 10.11 -2.45
N LEU A 388 23.29 10.89 -3.49
CA LEU A 388 23.98 12.17 -3.73
C LEU A 388 23.71 13.23 -2.66
N HIS A 389 22.55 13.15 -1.99
CA HIS A 389 22.15 14.09 -0.95
C HIS A 389 22.60 13.69 0.45
N GLN A 390 22.69 12.39 0.73
CA GLN A 390 23.09 11.87 2.04
C GLN A 390 24.61 11.97 2.29
N ALA A 391 25.42 12.09 1.23
CA ALA A 391 26.88 12.19 1.32
C ALA A 391 27.38 13.64 1.56
N ARG A 392 26.54 14.52 2.10
CA ARG A 392 26.81 15.95 2.32
C ARG A 392 27.01 16.33 3.77
#